data_AF-A0A2G1YRH8-F1
#
_entry.id   AF-A0A2G1YRH8-F1
#
_cell.length_a   1.000
_cell.length_b   1.000
_cell.length_c   1.000
_cell.angle_alpha   90.00
_cell.angle_beta   90.00
_cell.angle_gamma   90.00
#
_symmetry.space_group_name_H-M   'P 1'
#
loop_
_entity.id
_entity.type
_entity.pdbx_description
1 polymer ?
#
loop_
_entity_poly.entity_id
_entity_poly.type
_entity_poly.pdbx_seq_one_letter_code
_entity_poly.pdbx_strand_id
1 'polypeptide(L)'
;MAIYISDGKKLVDVEYDDIPGINDTIDGMRVLSTDKRAEDENAMFLLELNGNVSCYVFDEIFIVGKVSGFENLVEAVEAWNNNEI
;
A
#
# COMPACT_ATOMS: atom_id res chain seq x y z
N MET A 1 3.32 -0.16 15.56
CA MET A 1 2.95 0.86 14.58
C MET A 1 4.23 1.52 14.13
N ALA A 2 4.75 1.06 13.01
CA ALA A 2 5.90 1.62 12.34
C ALA A 2 5.47 2.78 11.44
N ILE A 3 6.42 3.66 11.13
CA ILE A 3 6.24 4.78 10.22
C ILE A 3 7.24 4.59 9.09
N TYR A 4 6.71 4.42 7.90
CA TYR A 4 7.45 4.23 6.66
C TYR A 4 7.37 5.50 5.82
N ILE A 5 8.48 5.83 5.18
CA ILE A 5 8.59 6.94 4.23
C ILE A 5 9.03 6.34 2.90
N SER A 6 8.45 6.81 1.81
CA SER A 6 8.89 6.46 0.46
C SER A 6 9.60 7.64 -0.22
N ASP A 7 10.48 7.31 -1.16
CA ASP A 7 11.04 8.28 -2.11
C ASP A 7 10.17 8.42 -3.39
N GLY A 8 8.95 7.85 -3.35
CA GLY A 8 8.05 7.72 -4.49
C GLY A 8 8.31 6.51 -5.39
N LYS A 9 9.39 5.75 -5.15
CA LYS A 9 9.70 4.49 -5.85
C LYS A 9 9.89 3.31 -4.90
N LYS A 10 10.30 3.55 -3.67
CA LYS A 10 10.52 2.52 -2.65
C LYS A 10 10.44 3.12 -1.25
N LEU A 11 10.30 2.26 -0.26
CA LEU A 11 10.53 2.63 1.13
C LEU A 11 12.02 2.94 1.36
N VAL A 12 12.30 3.93 2.20
CA VAL A 12 13.67 4.36 2.55
C VAL A 12 13.96 4.06 4.01
N ASP A 13 15.24 3.87 4.32
CA ASP A 13 15.74 3.59 5.68
C ASP A 13 15.08 2.37 6.35
N VAL A 14 14.73 1.36 5.57
CA VAL A 14 14.12 0.09 6.01
C VAL A 14 14.93 -1.11 5.52
N GLU A 15 14.75 -2.26 6.17
CA GLU A 15 15.33 -3.52 5.69
C GLU A 15 14.63 -3.97 4.41
N TYR A 16 15.32 -4.76 3.60
CA TYR A 16 14.84 -5.12 2.27
C TYR A 16 13.62 -6.06 2.30
N ASP A 17 13.41 -6.76 3.41
CA ASP A 17 12.28 -7.66 3.69
C ASP A 17 11.24 -7.06 4.65
N ASP A 18 11.36 -5.77 5.00
CA ASP A 18 10.37 -5.09 5.85
C ASP A 18 9.07 -4.84 5.05
N ILE A 19 7.99 -5.50 5.48
CA ILE A 19 6.66 -5.36 4.87
C ILE A 19 5.75 -4.58 5.82
N PRO A 20 5.21 -3.41 5.41
CA PRO A 20 4.24 -2.67 6.22
C PRO A 20 3.02 -3.50 6.57
N GLY A 21 2.59 -3.43 7.83
CA GLY A 21 1.42 -4.14 8.34
C GLY A 21 0.20 -3.25 8.56
N ILE A 22 -0.93 -3.89 8.86
CA ILE A 22 -2.18 -3.18 9.23
C ILE A 22 -1.91 -2.25 10.43
N ASN A 23 -2.45 -1.03 10.34
CA ASN A 23 -2.25 0.11 11.25
C ASN A 23 -0.92 0.84 11.13
N ASP A 24 0.08 0.33 10.40
CA ASP A 24 1.29 1.11 10.13
C ASP A 24 0.97 2.31 9.24
N THR A 25 1.92 3.23 9.12
CA THR A 25 1.76 4.45 8.32
C THR A 25 2.80 4.49 7.21
N ILE A 26 2.38 4.70 5.96
CA ILE A 26 3.25 4.93 4.81
C ILE A 26 2.96 6.33 4.27
N ASP A 27 3.96 7.20 4.18
CA ASP A 27 3.81 8.58 3.66
C ASP A 27 2.68 9.38 4.34
N GLY A 28 2.45 9.14 5.64
CA GLY A 28 1.38 9.77 6.42
C GLY A 28 -0.01 9.15 6.23
N MET A 29 -0.15 8.09 5.44
CA MET A 29 -1.39 7.35 5.20
C MET A 29 -1.41 6.04 6.00
N ARG A 30 -2.53 5.71 6.64
CA ARG A 30 -2.64 4.52 7.49
C ARG A 30 -2.98 3.28 6.69
N VAL A 31 -2.25 2.19 6.87
CA VAL A 31 -2.59 0.87 6.30
C VAL A 31 -3.88 0.34 6.93
N LEU A 32 -4.91 0.18 6.12
CA LEU A 32 -6.21 -0.37 6.50
C LEU A 32 -6.26 -1.89 6.33
N SER A 33 -5.67 -2.38 5.24
CA SER A 33 -5.67 -3.79 4.86
C SER A 33 -4.44 -4.08 4.00
N THR A 34 -4.09 -5.35 3.93
CA THR A 34 -3.02 -5.87 3.09
C THR A 34 -3.54 -7.08 2.33
N ASP A 35 -3.10 -7.28 1.09
CA ASP A 35 -3.40 -8.49 0.32
C ASP A 35 -2.17 -8.94 -0.49
N LYS A 36 -2.09 -10.23 -0.84
CA LYS A 36 -0.94 -10.80 -1.53
C LYS A 36 -1.41 -11.63 -2.73
N ARG A 37 -0.93 -11.30 -3.93
CA ARG A 37 -1.29 -12.01 -5.18
C ARG A 37 -0.22 -12.98 -5.65
N ALA A 38 1.05 -12.65 -5.45
CA ALA A 38 2.20 -13.48 -5.84
C ALA A 38 3.17 -13.63 -4.66
N GLU A 39 4.26 -14.40 -4.82
CA GLU A 39 5.27 -14.54 -3.76
C GLU A 39 5.86 -13.19 -3.32
N ASP A 40 5.95 -12.22 -4.25
CA ASP A 40 6.62 -10.95 -3.96
C ASP A 40 5.70 -9.72 -4.08
N GLU A 41 4.50 -9.83 -4.67
CA GLU A 41 3.55 -8.71 -4.80
C GLU A 41 2.58 -8.60 -3.62
N ASN A 42 2.73 -7.51 -2.86
CA ASN A 42 1.90 -7.17 -1.71
C ASN A 42 1.16 -5.83 -1.94
N ALA A 43 -0.17 -5.88 -1.94
CA ALA A 43 -1.01 -4.69 -2.00
C ALA A 43 -1.25 -4.12 -0.59
N MET A 44 -1.02 -2.82 -0.44
CA MET A 44 -1.26 -2.04 0.77
C MET A 44 -2.39 -1.05 0.51
N PHE A 45 -3.50 -1.22 1.23
CA PHE A 45 -4.64 -0.31 1.14
C PHE A 45 -4.52 0.77 2.21
N LEU A 46 -4.32 2.01 1.78
CA LEU A 46 -3.91 3.14 2.60
C LEU A 46 -5.02 4.17 2.72
N LEU A 47 -5.35 4.60 3.93
CA LEU A 47 -6.27 5.70 4.19
C LEU A 47 -5.56 7.04 4.03
N GLU A 48 -6.02 7.81 3.05
CA GLU A 48 -5.58 9.18 2.81
C GLU A 48 -6.17 10.16 3.85
N LEU A 49 -5.53 11.31 4.02
CA LEU A 49 -5.99 12.37 4.95
C LEU A 49 -7.37 12.95 4.57
N ASN A 50 -7.75 12.86 3.30
CA ASN A 50 -9.03 13.32 2.77
C ASN A 50 -10.17 12.30 2.98
N GLY A 51 -9.87 11.10 3.49
CA GLY A 51 -10.83 10.01 3.70
C GLY A 51 -10.92 8.98 2.57
N ASN A 52 -10.25 9.22 1.44
CA ASN A 52 -10.18 8.27 0.34
C ASN A 52 -9.20 7.13 0.66
N VAL A 53 -9.23 6.09 -0.18
CA VAL A 53 -8.31 4.97 -0.11
C VAL A 53 -7.37 5.00 -1.33
N SER A 54 -6.09 4.74 -1.07
CA SER A 54 -5.05 4.47 -2.06
C SER A 54 -4.64 3.00 -1.99
N CYS A 55 -4.21 2.43 -3.10
CA CYS A 55 -3.61 1.10 -3.17
C CYS A 55 -2.17 1.22 -3.68
N TYR A 56 -1.21 0.76 -2.88
CA TYR A 56 0.20 0.69 -3.25
C TYR A 56 0.57 -0.77 -3.39
N VAL A 57 1.13 -1.17 -4.53
CA VAL A 57 1.64 -2.51 -4.76
C VAL A 57 3.13 -2.49 -4.55
N PHE A 58 3.59 -3.34 -3.63
CA PHE A 58 4.98 -3.49 -3.26
C PHE A 58 5.53 -4.82 -3.78
N ASP A 59 6.69 -4.76 -4.40
CA ASP A 59 7.62 -5.88 -4.58
C ASP A 59 8.75 -5.64 -3.59
N GLU A 60 8.78 -6.41 -2.50
CA GLU A 60 9.64 -6.14 -1.33
C GLU A 60 9.43 -4.70 -0.81
N ILE A 61 10.46 -3.85 -0.85
CA ILE A 61 10.37 -2.43 -0.48
C ILE A 61 10.03 -1.50 -1.66
N PHE A 62 9.98 -2.02 -2.89
CA PHE A 62 9.77 -1.22 -4.10
C PHE A 62 8.28 -1.05 -4.42
N ILE A 63 7.88 0.17 -4.72
CA ILE A 63 6.53 0.49 -5.19
C ILE A 63 6.50 0.21 -6.70
N VAL A 64 5.84 -0.88 -7.08
CA VAL A 64 5.69 -1.31 -8.48
C VAL A 64 4.34 -0.89 -9.08
N GLY A 65 3.36 -0.54 -8.24
CA GLY A 65 2.05 -0.04 -8.65
C GLY A 65 1.48 0.94 -7.64
N LYS A 66 0.74 1.94 -8.11
CA LYS A 66 0.05 2.91 -7.24
C LYS A 66 -1.19 3.47 -7.92
N VAL A 67 -2.33 3.35 -7.25
CA VAL A 67 -3.59 4.01 -7.63
C VAL A 67 -4.19 4.69 -6.40
N SER A 68 -4.69 5.90 -6.56
CA SER A 68 -5.21 6.74 -5.47
C SER A 68 -6.61 7.24 -5.76
N GLY A 69 -7.38 7.55 -4.72
CA GLY A 69 -8.69 8.19 -4.85
C GLY A 69 -9.89 7.26 -4.92
N PHE A 70 -9.80 6.03 -4.44
CA PHE A 70 -10.97 5.18 -4.22
C PHE A 70 -11.86 5.76 -3.12
N GLU A 71 -13.18 5.67 -3.24
CA GLU A 71 -14.09 6.25 -2.23
C GLU A 71 -14.06 5.45 -0.93
N ASN A 72 -13.78 4.15 -1.02
CA ASN A 72 -13.76 3.25 0.12
C ASN A 72 -12.86 2.03 -0.12
N LEU A 73 -12.64 1.24 0.95
CA LEU A 73 -11.77 0.07 0.91
C LEU A 73 -12.31 -1.03 -0.03
N VAL A 74 -13.62 -1.17 -0.15
CA VAL A 74 -14.23 -2.22 -0.98
C VAL A 74 -13.89 -1.99 -2.45
N GLU A 75 -14.05 -0.77 -2.94
CA GLU A 75 -13.68 -0.40 -4.31
C GLU A 75 -12.20 -0.65 -4.61
N ALA A 76 -11.32 -0.26 -3.69
CA ALA A 76 -9.88 -0.46 -3.86
C ALA A 76 -9.54 -1.97 -3.94
N VAL A 77 -10.16 -2.80 -3.10
CA VAL A 77 -9.99 -4.26 -3.09
C VAL A 77 -10.58 -4.90 -4.34
N GLU A 78 -11.71 -4.43 -4.84
CA GLU A 78 -12.30 -4.92 -6.09
C GLU A 78 -11.41 -4.58 -7.30
N ALA A 79 -10.91 -3.35 -7.39
CA ALA A 79 -9.98 -2.92 -8.44
C ALA A 79 -8.68 -3.75 -8.41
N TRP A 80 -8.16 -4.01 -7.20
CA TRP A 80 -7.07 -4.97 -7.02
C TRP A 80 -7.49 -6.32 -7.60
N ASN A 81 -8.51 -6.99 -7.07
CA ASN A 81 -8.93 -8.33 -7.51
C ASN A 81 -9.22 -8.47 -9.02
N ASN A 82 -9.63 -7.39 -9.69
CA ASN A 82 -9.90 -7.35 -11.12
C ASN A 82 -8.64 -7.16 -12.00
N ASN A 83 -7.44 -7.04 -11.41
CA ASN A 83 -6.17 -6.72 -12.06
C ASN A 83 -6.17 -5.35 -12.76
N GLU A 84 -6.84 -4.36 -12.17
CA GLU A 84 -6.87 -2.98 -12.66
C GLU A 84 -5.75 -2.11 -12.06
N ILE A 85 -4.88 -2.72 -11.24
CA ILE A 85 -3.75 -2.12 -10.52
C ILE A 85 -2.50 -2.95 -10.79
#